data_AF-A0A8E2EJW3-F1
#
_entry.id   AF-A0A8E2EJW3-F1
#
_cell.length_a   1.000
_cell.length_b   1.000
_cell.length_c   1.000
_cell.angle_alpha   90.00
_cell.angle_beta   90.00
_cell.angle_gamma   90.00
#
_symmetry.space_group_name_H-M   'P 1'
#
loop_
_entity.id
_entity.type
_entity.pdbx_description
1 polymer ?
#
loop_
_entity_poly.entity_id
_entity_poly.type
_entity_poly.pdbx_seq_one_letter_code
_entity_poly.pdbx_strand_id
1 'polypeptide(L)'
;QRLATSNDPHLLNYLSKRRVSPSFLVEIDLFLSAHPEIIEHAPKFVEEFNSAAPLQAYRHFLKGYTKPARYITGVIPDGDFFLTANFSPPQLVSAYDEELVAFFQDYDYRYDILERIDNEVLHACQALDVGTLLPRRLRRLVAYVIFGNPVDAYKYYEYNFQTEWLPHRYLPEHVVLSEIPKPEDYVEPEPTVMGSFRDGKPDGQRDHHFTRLRMARAKDQGV
;
A
#
# COMPACT_ATOMS: atom_id res chain seq x y z
N GLN A 1 3.51 20.96 12.97
CA GLN A 1 3.13 19.96 13.98
C GLN A 1 4.12 18.81 13.89
N ARG A 2 4.52 18.20 15.03
CA ARG A 2 5.36 16.99 15.07
C ARG A 2 4.60 15.91 15.81
N LEU A 3 4.39 14.76 15.17
CA LEU A 3 3.56 13.69 15.71
C LEU A 3 4.30 12.91 16.79
N ALA A 4 5.60 12.63 16.59
CA ALA A 4 6.38 11.78 17.48
C ALA A 4 6.52 12.35 18.89
N THR A 5 6.50 13.68 19.02
CA THR A 5 6.61 14.39 20.31
C THR A 5 5.28 14.93 20.81
N SER A 6 4.17 14.65 20.13
CA SER A 6 2.84 15.17 20.52
C SER A 6 2.32 14.56 21.83
N ASN A 7 2.77 13.34 22.17
CA ASN A 7 2.29 12.56 23.32
C ASN A 7 0.75 12.47 23.40
N ASP A 8 0.07 12.57 22.26
CA ASP A 8 -1.38 12.57 22.20
C ASP A 8 -1.94 11.17 22.58
N PRO A 9 -2.78 11.08 23.62
CA PRO A 9 -3.25 9.78 24.12
C PRO A 9 -4.18 9.08 23.12
N HIS A 10 -4.91 9.83 22.30
CA HIS A 10 -5.79 9.25 21.28
C HIS A 10 -4.98 8.61 20.15
N LEU A 11 -3.93 9.28 19.67
CA LEU A 11 -2.99 8.75 18.69
C LEU A 11 -2.26 7.52 19.22
N LEU A 12 -1.71 7.56 20.43
CA LEU A 12 -0.99 6.42 21.00
C LEU A 12 -1.90 5.20 21.21
N ASN A 13 -3.12 5.42 21.69
CA ASN A 13 -4.13 4.36 21.80
C ASN A 13 -4.51 3.79 20.42
N TYR A 14 -4.62 4.66 19.41
CA TYR A 14 -4.90 4.25 18.04
C TYR A 14 -3.81 3.34 17.47
N LEU A 15 -2.55 3.75 17.58
CA LEU A 15 -1.39 2.95 17.13
C LEU A 15 -1.34 1.61 17.85
N SER A 16 -1.57 1.59 19.16
CA SER A 16 -1.60 0.37 19.98
C SER A 16 -2.66 -0.62 19.48
N LYS A 17 -3.89 -0.14 19.23
CA LYS A 17 -4.98 -0.96 18.68
C LYS A 17 -4.63 -1.56 17.31
N ARG A 18 -3.94 -0.80 16.47
CA ARG A 18 -3.46 -1.24 15.14
C ARG A 18 -2.13 -1.99 15.20
N ARG A 19 -1.56 -2.18 16.41
CA ARG A 19 -0.26 -2.82 16.66
C ARG A 19 0.90 -2.16 15.88
N VAL A 20 0.76 -0.87 15.60
CA VAL A 20 1.77 -0.04 14.92
C VAL A 20 2.76 0.48 15.96
N SER A 21 4.06 0.44 15.62
CA SER A 21 5.13 0.94 16.45
C SER A 21 5.06 2.47 16.57
N PRO A 22 5.17 3.04 17.78
CA PRO A 22 5.30 4.49 17.96
C PRO A 22 6.49 5.10 17.20
N SER A 23 7.54 4.33 16.92
CA SER A 23 8.68 4.78 16.12
C SER A 23 8.29 5.19 14.70
N PHE A 24 7.16 4.69 14.20
CA PHE A 24 6.64 5.09 12.89
C PHE A 24 6.27 6.58 12.84
N LEU A 25 5.89 7.20 13.97
CA LEU A 25 5.65 8.64 14.02
C LEU A 25 6.93 9.44 13.76
N VAL A 26 8.09 8.90 14.15
CA VAL A 26 9.40 9.51 13.84
C VAL A 26 9.68 9.46 12.34
N GLU A 27 9.34 8.35 11.67
CA GLU A 27 9.47 8.25 10.21
C GLU A 27 8.63 9.31 9.49
N ILE A 28 7.40 9.57 9.97
CA ILE A 28 6.52 10.61 9.41
C ILE A 28 7.14 12.01 9.61
N ASP A 29 7.59 12.32 10.83
CA ASP A 29 8.20 13.62 11.12
C ASP A 29 9.50 13.85 10.31
N LEU A 30 10.30 12.78 10.11
CA LEU A 30 11.50 12.82 9.26
C LEU A 30 11.14 13.02 7.79
N PHE A 31 10.13 12.32 7.28
CA PHE A 31 9.65 12.51 5.91
C PHE A 31 9.24 13.96 5.66
N LEU A 32 8.40 14.54 6.52
CA LEU A 32 7.95 15.93 6.38
C LEU A 32 9.12 16.91 6.49
N SER A 33 10.12 16.63 7.33
CA SER A 33 11.30 17.47 7.47
C SER A 33 12.26 17.37 6.28
N ALA A 34 12.28 16.23 5.59
CA ALA A 34 13.09 15.99 4.40
C ALA A 34 12.49 16.62 3.13
N HIS A 35 11.21 16.99 3.18
CA HIS A 35 10.46 17.57 2.05
C HIS A 35 9.87 18.96 2.38
N PRO A 36 10.70 19.96 2.69
CA PRO A 36 10.22 21.32 2.98
C PRO A 36 9.44 21.95 1.81
N GLU A 37 9.71 21.54 0.57
CA GLU A 37 9.04 21.99 -0.65
C GLU A 37 7.52 21.73 -0.68
N ILE A 38 7.03 20.81 0.17
CA ILE A 38 5.58 20.58 0.36
C ILE A 38 4.87 21.86 0.81
N ILE A 39 5.55 22.73 1.56
CA ILE A 39 4.97 24.01 2.03
C ILE A 39 4.57 24.91 0.87
N GLU A 40 5.38 24.95 -0.19
CA GLU A 40 5.15 25.79 -1.35
C GLU A 40 4.16 25.14 -2.33
N HIS A 41 4.34 23.84 -2.58
CA HIS A 41 3.62 23.16 -3.65
C HIS A 41 2.30 22.51 -3.21
N ALA A 42 2.14 22.19 -1.92
CA ALA A 42 0.94 21.58 -1.36
C ALA A 42 0.45 22.30 -0.09
N PRO A 43 0.16 23.61 -0.16
CA PRO A 43 -0.18 24.42 1.02
C PRO A 43 -1.44 23.94 1.75
N LYS A 44 -2.41 23.38 1.03
CA LYS A 44 -3.64 22.81 1.62
C LYS A 44 -3.35 21.63 2.53
N PHE A 45 -2.50 20.69 2.08
CA PHE A 45 -2.05 19.57 2.89
C PHE A 45 -1.38 20.06 4.18
N VAL A 46 -0.51 21.07 4.06
CA VAL A 46 0.17 21.66 5.23
C VAL A 46 -0.80 22.32 6.19
N GLU A 47 -1.77 23.07 5.68
CA GLU A 47 -2.81 23.70 6.51
C GLU A 47 -3.65 22.66 7.24
N GLU A 48 -4.16 21.65 6.53
CA GLU A 48 -4.98 20.58 7.09
C GLU A 48 -4.20 19.76 8.12
N PHE A 49 -2.95 19.38 7.82
CA PHE A 49 -2.10 18.61 8.73
C PHE A 49 -1.74 19.37 10.00
N ASN A 50 -1.52 20.68 9.91
CA ASN A 50 -1.12 21.50 11.07
C ASN A 50 -2.29 22.02 11.91
N SER A 51 -3.47 22.18 11.31
CA SER A 51 -4.69 22.61 12.03
C SER A 51 -5.42 21.44 12.72
N ALA A 52 -5.22 20.21 12.23
CA ALA A 52 -5.85 19.02 12.79
C ALA A 52 -5.20 18.54 14.09
N ALA A 53 -6.02 17.94 14.96
CA ALA A 53 -5.53 17.20 16.14
C ALA A 53 -4.58 16.06 15.71
N PRO A 54 -3.59 15.65 16.55
CA PRO A 54 -2.53 14.72 16.13
C PRO A 54 -3.02 13.41 15.51
N LEU A 55 -4.07 12.78 16.06
CA LEU A 55 -4.67 11.58 15.46
C LEU A 55 -5.26 11.84 14.06
N GLN A 56 -5.91 12.99 13.86
CA GLN A 56 -6.49 13.33 12.56
C GLN A 56 -5.41 13.71 11.56
N ALA A 57 -4.37 14.44 11.98
CA ALA A 57 -3.21 14.72 11.15
C ALA A 57 -2.50 13.43 10.71
N TYR A 58 -2.33 12.47 11.64
CA TYR A 58 -1.82 11.13 11.32
C TYR A 58 -2.66 10.41 10.28
N ARG A 59 -3.99 10.38 10.44
CA ARG A 59 -4.91 9.74 9.48
C ARG A 59 -4.89 10.43 8.12
N HIS A 60 -4.83 11.77 8.12
CA HIS A 60 -4.73 12.56 6.90
C HIS A 60 -3.44 12.22 6.13
N PHE A 61 -2.30 12.13 6.83
CA PHE A 61 -1.04 11.66 6.25
C PHE A 61 -1.17 10.22 5.71
N LEU A 62 -1.80 9.31 6.44
CA LEU A 62 -1.93 7.92 5.98
C LEU A 62 -2.78 7.73 4.71
N LYS A 63 -3.72 8.64 4.45
CA LYS A 63 -4.54 8.61 3.21
C LYS A 63 -3.65 8.68 1.97
N GLY A 64 -2.56 9.44 2.03
CA GLY A 64 -1.62 9.61 0.93
C GLY A 64 -0.37 8.74 1.01
N TYR A 65 -0.09 8.11 2.14
CA TYR A 65 1.15 7.35 2.36
C TYR A 65 1.10 5.96 1.72
N THR A 66 2.08 5.64 0.88
CA THR A 66 2.04 4.46 0.00
C THR A 66 2.78 3.25 0.55
N LYS A 67 3.60 3.44 1.60
CA LYS A 67 4.33 2.35 2.26
C LYS A 67 3.54 1.77 3.43
N PRO A 68 3.70 0.47 3.72
CA PRO A 68 3.13 -0.14 4.94
C PRO A 68 3.67 0.52 6.21
N ALA A 69 2.82 0.58 7.25
CA ALA A 69 3.22 0.99 8.58
C ALA A 69 4.30 0.07 9.19
N ARG A 70 5.03 0.57 10.20
CA ARG A 70 5.92 -0.27 11.02
C ARG A 70 5.15 -0.86 12.16
N TYR A 71 5.16 -2.18 12.26
CA TYR A 71 4.50 -2.88 13.35
C TYR A 71 5.40 -2.98 14.58
N ILE A 72 4.79 -3.19 15.74
CA ILE A 72 5.51 -3.63 16.93
C ILE A 72 6.20 -4.96 16.60
N THR A 73 7.44 -5.12 17.06
CA THR A 73 8.25 -6.32 16.84
C THR A 73 7.48 -7.59 17.23
N GLY A 74 7.47 -8.58 16.33
CA GLY A 74 6.81 -9.87 16.53
C GLY A 74 5.34 -9.93 16.09
N VAL A 75 4.72 -8.81 15.68
CA VAL A 75 3.35 -8.85 15.12
C VAL A 75 3.34 -9.49 13.75
N ILE A 76 4.23 -9.06 12.85
CA ILE A 76 4.42 -9.68 11.55
C ILE A 76 5.69 -10.54 11.64
N PRO A 77 5.62 -11.85 11.31
CA PRO A 77 6.80 -12.71 11.29
C PRO A 77 7.89 -12.19 10.35
N ASP A 78 9.11 -12.04 10.87
CA ASP A 78 10.28 -11.60 10.10
C ASP A 78 10.98 -12.73 9.33
N GLY A 79 10.73 -13.97 9.75
CA GLY A 79 11.24 -15.19 9.12
C GLY A 79 10.15 -16.10 8.59
N ASP A 80 10.47 -17.39 8.53
CA ASP A 80 9.54 -18.42 8.11
C ASP A 80 8.48 -18.65 9.19
N PHE A 81 7.25 -18.89 8.75
CA PHE A 81 6.12 -19.25 9.60
C PHE A 81 5.37 -20.42 8.99
N PHE A 82 4.65 -21.15 9.84
CA PHE A 82 3.86 -22.30 9.45
C PHE A 82 2.38 -21.99 9.63
N LEU A 83 1.57 -22.48 8.69
CA LEU A 83 0.12 -22.42 8.77
C LEU A 83 -0.41 -23.75 9.31
N THR A 84 -1.57 -23.72 9.97
CA THR A 84 -2.28 -24.95 10.32
C THR A 84 -2.78 -25.64 9.06
N ALA A 85 -2.91 -26.97 9.09
CA ALA A 85 -3.45 -27.72 7.96
C ALA A 85 -4.85 -27.18 7.56
N ASN A 86 -5.11 -27.04 6.26
CA ASN A 86 -6.34 -26.46 5.71
C ASN A 86 -6.63 -25.02 6.18
N PHE A 87 -5.60 -24.22 6.49
CA PHE A 87 -5.78 -22.82 6.87
C PHE A 87 -6.46 -22.01 5.75
N SER A 88 -7.53 -21.30 6.10
CA SER A 88 -8.19 -20.34 5.21
C SER A 88 -7.81 -18.93 5.61
N PRO A 89 -7.12 -18.15 4.75
CA PRO A 89 -6.76 -16.77 5.07
C PRO A 89 -8.01 -15.87 5.15
N PRO A 90 -7.97 -14.79 5.95
CA PRO A 90 -8.99 -13.76 5.91
C PRO A 90 -8.99 -13.07 4.54
N GLN A 91 -10.17 -12.71 4.05
CA GLN A 91 -10.34 -12.01 2.78
C GLN A 91 -10.35 -10.50 2.97
N LEU A 92 -9.40 -9.81 2.33
CA LEU A 92 -9.29 -8.35 2.34
C LEU A 92 -10.51 -7.68 1.72
N VAL A 93 -11.11 -8.28 0.68
CA VAL A 93 -12.31 -7.71 0.01
C VAL A 93 -13.48 -7.53 0.99
N SER A 94 -13.57 -8.42 1.98
CA SER A 94 -14.61 -8.44 3.00
C SER A 94 -14.20 -7.76 4.32
N ALA A 95 -12.91 -7.48 4.48
CA ALA A 95 -12.38 -6.90 5.70
C ALA A 95 -12.71 -5.41 5.79
N TYR A 96 -13.40 -5.03 6.87
CA TYR A 96 -13.60 -3.62 7.19
C TYR A 96 -12.33 -3.03 7.81
N ASP A 97 -11.77 -2.03 7.17
CA ASP A 97 -10.67 -1.21 7.69
C ASP A 97 -10.88 0.25 7.27
N GLU A 98 -10.91 1.16 8.25
CA GLU A 98 -11.20 2.57 8.00
C GLU A 98 -10.11 3.26 7.18
N GLU A 99 -8.83 2.87 7.36
CA GLU A 99 -7.72 3.44 6.59
C GLU A 99 -7.76 2.96 5.14
N LEU A 100 -8.12 1.69 4.92
CA LEU A 100 -8.36 1.14 3.59
C LEU A 100 -9.52 1.86 2.88
N VAL A 101 -10.64 2.08 3.59
CA VAL A 101 -11.78 2.84 3.04
C VAL A 101 -11.35 4.26 2.67
N ALA A 102 -10.64 4.95 3.57
CA ALA A 102 -10.17 6.31 3.34
C ALA A 102 -9.15 6.41 2.19
N PHE A 103 -8.26 5.42 2.06
CA PHE A 103 -7.27 5.36 0.98
C PHE A 103 -7.94 5.25 -0.39
N PHE A 104 -9.00 4.45 -0.49
CA PHE A 104 -9.76 4.22 -1.72
C PHE A 104 -10.95 5.17 -1.92
N GLN A 105 -11.07 6.25 -1.13
CA GLN A 105 -12.28 7.09 -1.05
C GLN A 105 -12.74 7.68 -2.39
N ASP A 106 -11.89 7.69 -3.41
CA ASP A 106 -12.16 8.27 -4.73
C ASP A 106 -11.75 7.32 -5.88
N TYR A 107 -11.59 6.01 -5.58
CA TYR A 107 -11.06 5.01 -6.51
C TYR A 107 -11.98 3.78 -6.63
N ASP A 108 -12.58 3.60 -7.80
CA ASP A 108 -13.55 2.53 -8.05
C ASP A 108 -12.96 1.12 -8.16
N TYR A 109 -11.65 1.00 -8.39
CA TYR A 109 -10.97 -0.28 -8.63
C TYR A 109 -10.58 -1.03 -7.34
N ARG A 110 -10.99 -0.54 -6.17
CA ARG A 110 -10.66 -1.14 -4.86
C ARG A 110 -10.92 -2.64 -4.85
N TYR A 111 -12.14 -3.04 -5.19
CA TYR A 111 -12.57 -4.44 -5.05
C TYR A 111 -11.77 -5.37 -5.97
N ASP A 112 -11.49 -4.94 -7.20
CA ASP A 112 -10.71 -5.72 -8.17
C ASP A 112 -9.30 -6.04 -7.65
N ILE A 113 -8.62 -5.06 -7.05
CA ILE A 113 -7.28 -5.28 -6.49
C ILE A 113 -7.34 -6.15 -5.23
N LEU A 114 -8.30 -5.91 -4.33
CA LEU A 114 -8.41 -6.70 -3.11
C LEU A 114 -8.73 -8.17 -3.41
N GLU A 115 -9.61 -8.45 -4.37
CA GLU A 115 -9.89 -9.81 -4.83
C GLU A 115 -8.66 -10.47 -5.46
N ARG A 116 -7.85 -9.71 -6.20
CA ARG A 116 -6.59 -10.22 -6.76
C ARG A 116 -5.62 -10.63 -5.65
N ILE A 117 -5.48 -9.82 -4.61
CA ILE A 117 -4.65 -10.14 -3.45
C ILE A 117 -5.19 -11.39 -2.74
N ASP A 118 -6.50 -11.47 -2.51
CA ASP A 118 -7.14 -12.61 -1.85
C ASP A 118 -6.88 -13.92 -2.60
N ASN A 119 -6.96 -13.90 -3.94
CA ASN A 119 -6.65 -15.05 -4.77
C ASN A 119 -5.17 -15.46 -4.71
N GLU A 120 -4.26 -14.48 -4.76
CA GLU A 120 -2.82 -14.75 -4.66
C GLU A 120 -2.45 -15.34 -3.28
N VAL A 121 -3.02 -14.80 -2.20
CA VAL A 121 -2.77 -15.28 -0.84
C VAL A 121 -3.39 -16.65 -0.60
N LEU A 122 -4.59 -16.92 -1.13
CA LEU A 122 -5.21 -18.24 -1.06
C LEU A 122 -4.32 -19.31 -1.71
N HIS A 123 -3.81 -19.04 -2.92
CA HIS A 123 -2.89 -19.95 -3.60
C HIS A 123 -1.56 -20.12 -2.85
N ALA A 124 -1.03 -19.04 -2.27
CA ALA A 124 0.17 -19.10 -1.45
C ALA A 124 -0.03 -19.95 -0.19
N CYS A 125 -1.15 -19.81 0.50
CA CYS A 125 -1.49 -20.64 1.66
C CYS A 125 -1.60 -22.13 1.29
N GLN A 126 -2.26 -22.46 0.17
CA GLN A 126 -2.34 -23.83 -0.35
C GLN A 126 -0.96 -24.41 -0.66
N ALA A 127 -0.07 -23.61 -1.26
CA ALA A 127 1.29 -24.02 -1.57
C ALA A 127 2.12 -24.25 -0.29
N LEU A 128 1.95 -23.43 0.75
CA LEU A 128 2.58 -23.63 2.06
C LEU A 128 2.08 -24.92 2.73
N ASP A 129 0.79 -25.25 2.63
CA ASP A 129 0.20 -26.44 3.25
C ASP A 129 0.79 -27.74 2.69
N VAL A 130 1.10 -27.78 1.39
CA VAL A 130 1.77 -28.93 0.75
C VAL A 130 3.31 -28.88 0.85
N GLY A 131 3.86 -27.94 1.64
CA GLY A 131 5.30 -27.84 1.90
C GLY A 131 6.12 -27.16 0.80
N THR A 132 5.48 -26.40 -0.11
CA THR A 132 6.19 -25.66 -1.17
C THR A 132 6.91 -24.44 -0.60
N LEU A 133 8.17 -24.24 -0.99
CA LEU A 133 8.93 -23.05 -0.64
C LEU A 133 8.44 -21.85 -1.47
N LEU A 134 7.85 -20.87 -0.80
CA LEU A 134 7.45 -19.60 -1.42
C LEU A 134 8.61 -18.59 -1.46
N PRO A 135 8.64 -17.71 -2.48
CA PRO A 135 9.52 -16.55 -2.47
C PRO A 135 9.26 -15.65 -1.25
N ARG A 136 10.32 -15.02 -0.74
CA ARG A 136 10.25 -14.16 0.46
C ARG A 136 9.17 -13.09 0.38
N ARG A 137 9.02 -12.44 -0.78
CA ARG A 137 8.00 -11.39 -0.98
C ARG A 137 6.59 -11.95 -0.83
N LEU A 138 6.31 -13.11 -1.42
CA LEU A 138 4.97 -13.72 -1.37
C LEU A 138 4.66 -14.23 0.05
N ARG A 139 5.64 -14.83 0.72
CA ARG A 139 5.52 -15.19 2.14
C ARG A 139 5.23 -13.97 3.02
N ARG A 140 5.87 -12.83 2.74
CA ARG A 140 5.62 -11.59 3.48
C ARG A 140 4.24 -10.99 3.18
N LEU A 141 3.75 -11.08 1.94
CA LEU A 141 2.36 -10.70 1.60
C LEU A 141 1.35 -11.51 2.42
N VAL A 142 1.52 -12.83 2.47
CA VAL A 142 0.69 -13.72 3.31
C VAL A 142 0.75 -13.28 4.78
N ALA A 143 1.93 -12.96 5.29
CA ALA A 143 2.09 -12.47 6.66
C ALA A 143 1.35 -11.15 6.92
N TYR A 144 1.38 -10.20 5.98
CA TYR A 144 0.61 -8.96 6.09
C TYR A 144 -0.91 -9.21 6.11
N VAL A 145 -1.41 -10.12 5.27
CA VAL A 145 -2.85 -10.44 5.24
C VAL A 145 -3.32 -11.14 6.52
N ILE A 146 -2.52 -12.06 7.06
CA ILE A 146 -2.91 -12.83 8.24
C ILE A 146 -2.72 -12.00 9.53
N PHE A 147 -1.59 -11.32 9.67
CA PHE A 147 -1.18 -10.72 10.93
C PHE A 147 -1.22 -9.20 10.95
N GLY A 148 -1.22 -8.54 9.79
CA GLY A 148 -1.23 -7.08 9.67
C GLY A 148 -2.62 -6.47 9.62
N ASN A 149 -2.67 -5.20 9.26
CA ASN A 149 -3.88 -4.43 8.96
C ASN A 149 -4.17 -4.53 7.45
N PRO A 150 -5.44 -4.60 7.03
CA PRO A 150 -5.80 -4.77 5.61
C PRO A 150 -5.17 -3.74 4.67
N VAL A 151 -5.13 -2.46 5.07
CA VAL A 151 -4.52 -1.40 4.27
C VAL A 151 -3.03 -1.62 4.02
N ASP A 152 -2.30 -2.16 5.00
CA ASP A 152 -0.87 -2.41 4.88
C ASP A 152 -0.56 -3.61 4.00
N ALA A 153 -1.45 -4.61 3.98
CA ALA A 153 -1.37 -5.72 3.03
C ALA A 153 -1.55 -5.23 1.59
N TYR A 154 -2.52 -4.34 1.37
CA TYR A 154 -2.69 -3.67 0.07
C TYR A 154 -1.44 -2.84 -0.30
N LYS A 155 -0.95 -1.97 0.59
CA LYS A 155 0.25 -1.15 0.33
C LYS A 155 1.47 -2.00 0.02
N TYR A 156 1.64 -3.12 0.74
CA TYR A 156 2.72 -4.06 0.47
C TYR A 156 2.57 -4.74 -0.90
N TYR A 157 1.35 -5.14 -1.26
CA TYR A 157 1.05 -5.71 -2.56
C TYR A 157 1.38 -4.74 -3.69
N GLU A 158 0.83 -3.53 -3.62
CA GLU A 158 1.02 -2.49 -4.64
C GLU A 158 2.52 -2.21 -4.85
N TYR A 159 3.27 -2.04 -3.77
CA TYR A 159 4.70 -1.74 -3.86
C TYR A 159 5.54 -2.90 -4.44
N ASN A 160 5.16 -4.17 -4.23
CA ASN A 160 6.02 -5.31 -4.54
C ASN A 160 5.57 -6.16 -5.75
N PHE A 161 4.29 -6.13 -6.10
CA PHE A 161 3.67 -7.08 -7.04
C PHE A 161 2.93 -6.40 -8.20
N GLN A 162 2.83 -5.07 -8.21
CA GLN A 162 2.17 -4.36 -9.28
C GLN A 162 2.90 -4.53 -10.62
N THR A 163 2.27 -5.28 -11.51
CA THR A 163 2.81 -5.69 -12.82
C THR A 163 2.20 -4.92 -13.98
N GLU A 164 1.05 -4.27 -13.76
CA GLU A 164 0.34 -3.46 -14.74
C GLU A 164 0.68 -1.98 -14.54
N TRP A 165 0.77 -1.24 -15.65
CA TRP A 165 1.01 0.20 -15.62
C TRP A 165 -0.24 0.88 -15.09
N LEU A 166 -0.29 1.16 -13.78
CA LEU A 166 -1.06 2.32 -13.33
C LEU A 166 -0.22 3.56 -13.65
N PRO A 167 -0.85 4.71 -13.98
CA PRO A 167 -0.16 6.01 -14.15
C PRO A 167 0.70 6.44 -12.94
N HIS A 168 0.73 5.65 -11.88
CA HIS A 168 1.31 5.92 -10.58
C HIS A 168 2.51 5.02 -10.27
N ARG A 169 3.23 4.47 -11.27
CA ARG A 169 4.29 3.47 -10.99
C ARG A 169 5.52 4.00 -10.23
N TYR A 170 5.71 5.31 -10.22
CA TYR A 170 6.40 5.99 -9.13
C TYR A 170 5.33 6.58 -8.23
N LEU A 171 4.76 5.74 -7.37
CA LEU A 171 4.00 6.26 -6.24
C LEU A 171 5.10 6.85 -5.34
N PRO A 172 5.24 8.18 -5.25
CA PRO A 172 6.10 8.73 -4.23
C PRO A 172 5.71 8.13 -2.87
N GLU A 173 6.62 8.17 -1.91
CA GLU A 173 6.34 7.64 -0.57
C GLU A 173 5.03 8.19 0.01
N HIS A 174 4.65 9.38 -0.44
CA HIS A 174 3.36 9.99 -0.21
C HIS A 174 2.84 10.73 -1.45
N VAL A 175 1.56 10.60 -1.79
CA VAL A 175 0.94 11.24 -2.99
C VAL A 175 1.11 12.76 -3.05
N VAL A 176 1.25 13.44 -1.90
CA VAL A 176 1.53 14.88 -1.83
C VAL A 176 2.76 15.30 -2.64
N LEU A 177 3.74 14.40 -2.80
CA LEU A 177 4.94 14.72 -3.59
C LEU A 177 4.65 14.80 -5.09
N SER A 178 3.49 14.31 -5.55
CA SER A 178 3.06 14.48 -6.94
C SER A 178 2.69 15.92 -7.29
N GLU A 179 2.44 16.76 -6.29
CA GLU A 179 2.19 18.21 -6.46
C GLU A 179 3.50 18.99 -6.68
N ILE A 180 4.66 18.39 -6.38
CA ILE A 180 5.96 19.01 -6.56
C ILE A 180 6.39 18.89 -8.04
N PRO A 181 6.72 20.00 -8.72
CA PRO A 181 7.21 19.95 -10.09
C PRO A 181 8.46 19.09 -10.21
N LYS A 182 8.49 18.22 -11.22
CA LYS A 182 9.69 17.44 -11.54
C LYS A 182 10.72 18.36 -12.21
N PRO A 183 12.04 18.14 -11.99
CA PRO A 183 13.10 18.84 -12.72
C PRO A 183 12.94 18.71 -14.25
N GLU A 184 13.41 19.71 -15.01
CA GLU A 184 13.30 19.70 -16.48
C GLU A 184 14.02 18.51 -17.15
N ASP A 185 15.03 17.95 -16.49
CA ASP A 185 15.81 16.79 -16.94
C ASP A 185 15.31 15.45 -16.37
N TYR A 186 14.16 15.44 -15.69
CA TYR A 186 13.61 14.23 -15.10
C TYR A 186 13.13 13.24 -16.18
N VAL A 187 13.73 12.06 -16.19
CA VAL A 187 13.28 10.94 -17.02
C VAL A 187 12.43 9.99 -16.19
N GLU A 188 11.20 9.76 -16.64
CA GLU A 188 10.33 8.76 -16.01
C GLU A 188 10.94 7.36 -16.18
N PRO A 189 11.03 6.57 -15.10
CA PRO A 189 11.62 5.25 -15.15
C PRO A 189 10.74 4.30 -15.96
N GLU A 190 11.37 3.50 -16.81
CA GLU A 190 10.66 2.53 -17.64
C GLU A 190 10.10 1.37 -16.80
N PRO A 191 8.86 0.95 -17.08
CA PRO A 191 8.20 -0.12 -16.33
C PRO A 191 8.84 -1.50 -16.56
N THR A 192 9.40 -2.12 -15.52
CA THR A 192 9.73 -3.57 -15.56
C THR A 192 8.45 -4.40 -15.35
N VAL A 193 7.98 -5.13 -16.36
CA VAL A 193 6.84 -6.06 -16.21
C VAL A 193 7.40 -7.38 -15.68
N MET A 194 7.14 -7.72 -14.40
CA MET A 194 7.48 -9.07 -13.92
C MET A 194 6.45 -10.07 -14.45
N GLY A 195 6.91 -11.07 -15.19
CA GLY A 195 6.13 -12.22 -15.61
C GLY A 195 5.64 -12.98 -14.39
N SER A 196 4.40 -13.43 -14.44
CA SER A 196 3.84 -14.22 -13.33
C SER A 196 4.28 -15.66 -13.42
N PHE A 197 4.39 -16.29 -12.26
CA PHE A 197 4.66 -17.72 -12.07
C PHE A 197 3.77 -18.68 -12.88
N ARG A 198 2.62 -18.23 -13.41
CA ARG A 198 1.61 -19.10 -14.02
C ARG A 198 1.83 -19.43 -15.49
N ASP A 199 2.53 -18.60 -16.26
CA ASP A 199 2.39 -18.68 -17.72
C ASP A 199 3.64 -19.17 -18.47
N GLY A 200 4.80 -19.29 -17.84
CA GLY A 200 6.03 -19.73 -18.53
C GLY A 200 6.40 -18.88 -19.77
N LYS A 201 5.77 -17.72 -19.95
CA LYS A 201 6.02 -16.79 -21.05
C LYS A 201 7.09 -15.79 -20.62
N PRO A 202 8.03 -15.41 -21.51
CA PRO A 202 9.01 -14.38 -21.21
C PRO A 202 8.33 -13.06 -20.81
N ASP A 203 8.98 -12.35 -19.90
CA ASP A 203 8.60 -11.03 -19.40
C ASP A 203 8.23 -10.10 -20.57
N GLY A 204 6.95 -9.74 -20.70
CA GLY A 204 6.45 -8.82 -21.74
C GLY A 204 5.29 -9.31 -22.61
N GLN A 205 4.80 -10.54 -22.46
CA GLN A 205 3.69 -11.07 -23.30
C GLN A 205 2.39 -11.41 -22.53
N ARG A 206 1.95 -10.52 -21.63
CA ARG A 206 0.57 -10.57 -21.13
C ARG A 206 -0.28 -9.52 -21.83
N ASP A 207 -1.14 -10.00 -22.71
CA ASP A 207 -1.99 -9.17 -23.55
C ASP A 207 -3.23 -8.73 -22.79
N HIS A 208 -3.19 -7.53 -22.21
CA HIS A 208 -4.35 -6.85 -21.61
C HIS A 208 -5.20 -6.16 -22.68
N HIS A 209 -5.45 -6.85 -23.80
CA HIS A 209 -6.27 -6.34 -24.91
C HIS A 209 -7.63 -5.84 -24.43
N PHE A 210 -8.30 -6.59 -23.55
CA PHE A 210 -9.66 -6.26 -23.09
C PHE A 210 -9.72 -5.04 -22.16
N THR A 211 -8.74 -4.85 -21.28
CA THR A 211 -8.67 -3.66 -20.40
C THR A 211 -8.33 -2.41 -21.20
N ARG A 212 -7.37 -2.50 -22.13
CA ARG A 212 -7.03 -1.41 -23.05
C ARG A 212 -8.20 -1.01 -23.95
N LEU A 213 -8.99 -1.98 -24.42
CA LEU A 213 -10.19 -1.74 -25.21
C LEU A 213 -11.28 -1.02 -24.39
N ARG A 214 -11.45 -1.34 -23.10
CA ARG A 214 -12.40 -0.65 -22.22
C ARG A 214 -11.98 0.78 -21.92
N MET A 215 -10.71 1.01 -21.60
CA MET A 215 -10.21 2.36 -21.31
C MET A 215 -10.21 3.26 -22.54
N ALA A 216 -9.88 2.72 -23.72
CA ALA A 216 -9.98 3.45 -24.98
C ALA A 216 -11.44 3.85 -25.28
N ARG A 217 -12.40 2.95 -25.05
CA ARG A 217 -13.84 3.25 -25.23
C ARG A 217 -14.37 4.27 -24.22
N ALA A 218 -13.90 4.24 -22.97
CA ALA A 218 -14.29 5.22 -21.97
C ALA A 218 -13.81 6.63 -22.36
N LYS A 219 -12.54 6.74 -22.80
CA LYS A 219 -11.94 7.97 -23.30
C LYS A 219 -12.64 8.51 -24.55
N ASP A 220 -13.01 7.64 -25.49
CA ASP A 220 -13.76 8.03 -26.70
C ASP A 220 -15.22 8.43 -26.39
N GLN A 221 -15.75 8.01 -25.24
CA GLN A 221 -17.07 8.37 -24.74
C GLN A 221 -17.06 9.61 -23.82
N GLY A 222 -15.89 10.19 -23.56
CA GLY A 222 -15.76 11.39 -22.73
C GLY A 222 -16.06 11.18 -21.25
N VAL A 223 -15.87 9.95 -20.74
CA VAL A 223 -15.89 9.60 -19.31
C VAL A 223 -14.46 9.51 -18.80
#